data_AF-A0A9X4CGA4-F1
#
_entry.id   AF-A0A9X4CGA4-F1
#
_cell.length_a   1.000
_cell.length_b   1.000
_cell.length_c   1.000
_cell.angle_alpha   90.00
_cell.angle_beta   90.00
_cell.angle_gamma   90.00
#
_symmetry.space_group_name_H-M   'P 1'
#
loop_
_entity.id
_entity.type
_entity.pdbx_description
1 polymer ?
#
loop_
_entity_poly.entity_id
_entity_poly.type
_entity_poly.pdbx_seq_one_letter_code
_entity_poly.pdbx_strand_id
1 'polypeptide(L)'
;MLALVMLAILAVLIPNRDASASTVLNAAATTANSSLSACNASQGKALYNCVADVLERMANDVNSIRVGETQRALLTAASQLRAASSKAQALSAITQCQAAIAGALRQVKATPGGKMMVPGWGDHGLASIAGVLARAARMIQAKG
;
A
#
# COMPACT_ATOMS: atom_id res chain seq x y z
N MET A 1 6.96 -42.09 23.32
CA MET A 1 7.35 -41.46 22.03
C MET A 1 6.20 -41.31 21.02
N LEU A 2 4.93 -41.41 21.43
CA LEU A 2 3.77 -41.17 20.52
C LEU A 2 3.13 -39.78 20.68
N ALA A 3 3.37 -39.08 21.80
CA ALA A 3 2.70 -37.80 22.10
C ALA A 3 3.28 -36.59 21.36
N LEU A 4 4.48 -36.69 20.79
CA LEU A 4 5.14 -35.61 20.04
C LEU A 4 4.65 -35.50 18.58
N VAL A 5 3.94 -36.50 18.05
CA VAL A 5 3.52 -36.52 16.65
C VAL A 5 2.17 -35.81 16.44
N MET A 6 1.32 -35.69 17.48
CA MET A 6 0.02 -35.01 17.34
C MET A 6 0.13 -33.47 17.34
N LEU A 7 1.15 -32.87 17.96
CA LEU A 7 1.32 -31.41 17.93
C LEU A 7 1.82 -30.88 16.57
N ALA A 8 2.32 -31.75 15.68
CA ALA A 8 2.78 -31.35 14.35
C ALA A 8 1.64 -31.15 13.34
N ILE A 9 0.45 -31.75 13.59
CA ILE A 9 -0.65 -31.75 12.62
C ILE A 9 -1.54 -30.49 12.76
N LEU A 10 -1.59 -29.85 13.94
CA LEU A 10 -2.31 -28.58 14.10
C LEU A 10 -1.63 -27.37 13.43
N ALA A 11 -0.36 -27.50 13.01
CA ALA A 11 0.35 -26.42 12.30
C ALA A 11 0.00 -26.35 10.79
N VAL A 12 -0.71 -27.35 10.24
CA VAL A 12 -1.06 -27.42 8.80
C VAL A 12 -2.38 -26.70 8.48
N LEU A 13 -3.13 -26.24 9.48
CA LEU A 13 -4.41 -25.54 9.32
C LEU A 13 -4.30 -24.00 9.32
N ILE A 14 -3.19 -23.45 8.84
CA ILE A 14 -3.11 -22.02 8.46
C ILE A 14 -3.24 -21.91 6.92
N PRO A 15 -4.43 -22.12 6.30
CA PRO A 15 -4.56 -21.98 4.87
C PRO A 15 -4.69 -20.48 4.50
N ASN A 16 -3.85 -20.04 3.54
CA ASN A 16 -4.16 -19.05 2.50
C ASN A 16 -4.43 -17.57 2.86
N ARG A 17 -4.35 -17.12 4.12
CA ARG A 17 -4.57 -15.70 4.43
C ARG A 17 -3.56 -14.77 3.74
N ASP A 18 -2.31 -15.18 3.57
CA ASP A 18 -1.27 -14.32 3.00
C ASP A 18 -1.36 -14.20 1.48
N ALA A 19 -1.65 -15.30 0.78
CA ALA A 19 -1.97 -15.28 -0.65
C ALA A 19 -3.18 -14.37 -0.92
N SER A 20 -4.19 -14.40 -0.04
CA SER A 20 -5.35 -13.51 -0.14
C SER A 20 -4.99 -12.04 0.09
N ALA A 21 -4.06 -11.74 1.01
CA ALA A 21 -3.60 -10.38 1.27
C ALA A 21 -2.81 -9.77 0.10
N SER A 22 -1.86 -10.52 -0.47
CA SER A 22 -1.17 -10.08 -1.70
C SER A 22 -2.12 -9.90 -2.87
N THR A 23 -3.16 -10.74 -2.98
CA THR A 23 -4.19 -10.61 -4.02
C THR A 23 -4.98 -9.31 -3.87
N VAL A 24 -5.43 -8.98 -2.65
CA VAL A 24 -6.13 -7.72 -2.35
C VAL A 24 -5.24 -6.52 -2.63
N LEU A 25 -3.98 -6.53 -2.18
CA LEU A 25 -3.05 -5.42 -2.41
C LEU A 25 -2.73 -5.22 -3.89
N ASN A 26 -2.56 -6.30 -4.65
CA ASN A 26 -2.35 -6.24 -6.10
C ASN A 26 -3.60 -5.75 -6.84
N ALA A 27 -4.78 -6.19 -6.43
CA ALA A 27 -6.04 -5.72 -6.98
C ALA A 27 -6.23 -4.22 -6.70
N ALA A 28 -6.03 -3.79 -5.45
CA ALA A 28 -6.08 -2.39 -5.05
C ALA A 28 -5.09 -1.54 -5.85
N ALA A 29 -3.85 -2.01 -6.01
CA ALA A 29 -2.83 -1.32 -6.81
C ALA A 29 -3.19 -1.24 -8.31
N THR A 30 -3.81 -2.28 -8.85
CA THR A 30 -4.29 -2.30 -10.25
C THR A 30 -5.42 -1.29 -10.44
N THR A 31 -6.42 -1.31 -9.57
CA THR A 31 -7.53 -0.33 -9.55
C THR A 31 -7.01 1.09 -9.39
N ALA A 32 -6.05 1.30 -8.49
CA ALA A 32 -5.41 2.61 -8.29
C ALA A 32 -4.66 3.07 -9.54
N ASN A 33 -3.93 2.19 -10.23
CA ASN A 33 -3.26 2.52 -11.50
C ASN A 33 -4.23 2.92 -12.61
N SER A 34 -5.37 2.23 -12.71
CA SER A 34 -6.45 2.61 -13.65
C SER A 34 -7.02 3.97 -13.28
N SER A 35 -7.27 4.22 -12.00
CA SER A 35 -7.80 5.50 -11.51
C SER A 35 -6.82 6.67 -11.69
N LEU A 36 -5.51 6.44 -11.49
CA LEU A 36 -4.46 7.42 -11.81
C LEU A 36 -4.43 7.75 -13.30
N SER A 37 -4.74 6.79 -14.17
CA SER A 37 -4.85 7.04 -15.60
C SER A 37 -6.01 7.98 -15.93
N ALA A 38 -7.12 7.92 -15.18
CA ALA A 38 -8.21 8.88 -15.29
C ALA A 38 -7.82 10.28 -14.77
N CYS A 39 -6.97 10.35 -13.73
CA CYS A 39 -6.43 11.62 -13.23
C CYS A 39 -5.50 12.34 -14.23
N ASN A 40 -5.11 11.68 -15.33
CA ASN A 40 -4.20 12.25 -16.32
C ASN A 40 -4.78 13.48 -17.05
N ALA A 41 -6.10 13.65 -17.06
CA ALA A 41 -6.77 14.83 -17.61
C ALA A 41 -6.70 16.07 -16.68
N SER A 42 -6.36 15.88 -15.40
CA SER A 42 -6.31 16.94 -14.39
C SER A 42 -4.91 17.53 -14.23
N GLN A 43 -4.83 18.78 -13.74
CA GLN A 43 -3.58 19.50 -13.46
C GLN A 43 -3.67 20.29 -12.14
N GLY A 44 -2.52 20.67 -11.57
CA GLY A 44 -2.44 21.48 -10.36
C GLY A 44 -3.27 20.93 -9.20
N LYS A 45 -4.07 21.78 -8.55
CA LYS A 45 -4.91 21.37 -7.41
C LYS A 45 -5.91 20.27 -7.74
N ALA A 46 -6.50 20.28 -8.94
CA ALA A 46 -7.43 19.24 -9.38
C ALA A 46 -6.74 17.88 -9.52
N LEU A 47 -5.47 17.87 -9.96
CA LEU A 47 -4.65 16.66 -9.98
C LEU A 47 -4.39 16.15 -8.56
N TYR A 48 -4.04 17.02 -7.61
CA TYR A 48 -3.77 16.59 -6.24
C TYR A 48 -4.99 15.97 -5.57
N ASN A 49 -6.17 16.59 -5.77
CA ASN A 49 -7.43 16.05 -5.27
C ASN A 49 -7.75 14.69 -5.92
N CYS A 50 -7.58 14.56 -7.24
CA CYS A 50 -7.79 13.29 -7.92
C CYS A 50 -6.88 12.18 -7.39
N VAL A 51 -5.57 12.48 -7.22
CA VAL A 51 -4.62 11.52 -6.62
C VAL A 51 -5.01 11.19 -5.17
N ALA A 52 -5.45 12.18 -4.38
CA ALA A 52 -5.91 11.95 -3.01
C ALA A 52 -7.10 10.99 -2.95
N ASP A 53 -8.08 11.14 -3.84
CA ASP A 53 -9.24 10.24 -3.92
C ASP A 53 -8.82 8.80 -4.31
N VAL A 54 -7.79 8.66 -5.16
CA VAL A 54 -7.22 7.34 -5.47
C VAL A 54 -6.55 6.72 -4.24
N LEU A 55 -5.76 7.50 -3.48
CA LEU A 55 -5.11 7.00 -2.27
C LEU A 55 -6.12 6.63 -1.18
N GLU A 56 -7.21 7.38 -1.04
CA GLU A 56 -8.28 7.09 -0.09
C GLU A 56 -9.04 5.81 -0.44
N ARG A 57 -9.41 5.61 -1.72
CA ARG A 57 -10.02 4.35 -2.17
C ARG A 57 -9.08 3.17 -1.93
N MET A 58 -7.81 3.32 -2.27
CA MET A 58 -6.81 2.28 -2.01
C MET A 58 -6.68 2.00 -0.51
N ALA A 59 -6.72 3.02 0.35
CA ALA A 59 -6.73 2.84 1.81
C ALA A 59 -7.95 2.03 2.29
N ASN A 60 -9.11 2.24 1.69
CA ASN A 60 -10.33 1.48 1.99
C ASN A 60 -10.23 0.03 1.51
N ASP A 61 -9.65 -0.22 0.33
CA ASP A 61 -9.44 -1.57 -0.19
C ASP A 61 -8.51 -2.37 0.73
N VAL A 62 -7.41 -1.76 1.20
CA VAL A 62 -6.45 -2.42 2.10
C VAL A 62 -6.95 -2.56 3.54
N ASN A 63 -8.00 -1.84 3.94
CA ASN A 63 -8.63 -2.01 5.25
C ASN A 63 -9.18 -3.44 5.45
N SER A 64 -9.65 -4.06 4.35
CA SER A 64 -10.20 -5.42 4.37
C SER A 64 -9.23 -6.48 4.90
N ILE A 65 -7.92 -6.24 4.73
CA ILE A 65 -6.84 -7.14 5.16
C ILE A 65 -6.14 -6.66 6.43
N ARG A 66 -6.73 -5.68 7.14
CA ARG A 66 -6.31 -5.16 8.45
C ARG A 66 -4.88 -4.62 8.50
N VAL A 67 -4.46 -3.97 7.42
CA VAL A 67 -3.16 -3.32 7.34
C VAL A 67 -3.26 -1.88 7.83
N GLY A 68 -3.30 -1.71 9.14
CA GLY A 68 -3.56 -0.40 9.76
C GLY A 68 -2.49 0.65 9.48
N GLU A 69 -1.22 0.27 9.34
CA GLU A 69 -0.12 1.22 9.08
C GLU A 69 -0.12 1.74 7.64
N THR A 70 -0.25 0.86 6.64
CA THR A 70 -0.35 1.28 5.23
C THR A 70 -1.63 2.08 5.00
N GLN A 71 -2.77 1.64 5.56
CA GLN A 71 -4.01 2.40 5.48
C GLN A 71 -3.83 3.82 6.04
N ARG A 72 -3.27 3.95 7.26
CA ARG A 72 -3.02 5.27 7.86
C ARG A 72 -2.08 6.12 6.99
N ALA A 73 -0.98 5.55 6.51
CA ALA A 73 -0.04 6.28 5.65
C ALA A 73 -0.71 6.79 4.36
N LEU A 74 -1.60 6.00 3.76
CA LEU A 74 -2.36 6.38 2.57
C LEU A 74 -3.38 7.49 2.85
N LEU A 75 -4.15 7.36 3.94
CA LEU A 75 -5.10 8.40 4.35
C LEU A 75 -4.42 9.72 4.72
N THR A 76 -3.28 9.65 5.42
CA THR A 76 -2.46 10.84 5.72
C THR A 76 -1.98 11.50 4.44
N ALA A 77 -1.46 10.73 3.48
CA ALA A 77 -1.04 11.28 2.19
C ALA A 77 -2.20 11.91 1.40
N ALA A 78 -3.38 11.26 1.39
CA ALA A 78 -4.57 11.81 0.76
C ALA A 78 -4.99 13.15 1.40
N SER A 79 -5.02 13.22 2.73
CA SER A 79 -5.32 14.47 3.47
C SER A 79 -4.32 15.57 3.14
N GLN A 80 -3.02 15.26 3.16
CA GLN A 80 -1.97 16.22 2.84
C GLN A 80 -2.01 16.70 1.38
N LEU A 81 -2.33 15.83 0.43
CA LEU A 81 -2.54 16.20 -0.98
C LEU A 81 -3.73 17.16 -1.13
N ARG A 82 -4.84 16.91 -0.42
CA ARG A 82 -5.99 17.82 -0.42
C ARG A 82 -5.67 19.17 0.23
N ALA A 83 -4.74 19.21 1.18
CA ALA A 83 -4.26 20.46 1.76
C ALA A 83 -3.22 21.17 0.87
N ALA A 84 -2.45 20.44 0.06
CA ALA A 84 -1.35 20.97 -0.74
C ALA A 84 -1.81 22.06 -1.71
N SER A 85 -1.19 23.24 -1.63
CA SER A 85 -1.38 24.35 -2.56
C SER A 85 -0.25 24.47 -3.58
N SER A 86 0.79 23.63 -3.44
CA SER A 86 1.96 23.64 -4.31
C SER A 86 2.48 22.23 -4.59
N LYS A 87 3.19 22.11 -5.71
CA LYS A 87 3.86 20.89 -6.14
C LYS A 87 4.82 20.34 -5.09
N ALA A 88 5.57 21.22 -4.43
CA ALA A 88 6.51 20.82 -3.39
C ALA A 88 5.80 20.15 -2.19
N GLN A 89 4.67 20.72 -1.74
CA GLN A 89 3.86 20.13 -0.67
C GLN A 89 3.25 18.79 -1.10
N ALA A 90 2.73 18.72 -2.33
CA ALA A 90 2.15 17.48 -2.85
C ALA A 90 3.19 16.36 -2.98
N LEU A 91 4.40 16.68 -3.47
CA LEU A 91 5.50 15.71 -3.54
C LEU A 91 5.99 15.30 -2.15
N SER A 92 6.11 16.24 -1.22
CA SER A 92 6.47 15.93 0.17
C SER A 92 5.50 14.91 0.77
N ALA A 93 4.19 15.09 0.58
CA ALA A 93 3.17 14.15 1.04
C ALA A 93 3.35 12.73 0.48
N ILE A 94 3.60 12.62 -0.83
CA ILE A 94 3.84 11.31 -1.46
C ILE A 94 5.15 10.68 -0.95
N THR A 95 6.22 11.46 -0.80
CA THR A 95 7.51 10.93 -0.31
C THR A 95 7.43 10.46 1.14
N GLN A 96 6.68 11.15 2.01
CA GLN A 96 6.42 10.73 3.38
C GLN A 96 5.65 9.40 3.40
N CYS A 97 4.64 9.26 2.54
CA CYS A 97 3.88 8.01 2.38
C CYS A 97 4.79 6.86 1.93
N GLN A 98 5.63 7.09 0.92
CA GLN A 98 6.60 6.11 0.44
C GLN A 98 7.59 5.72 1.53
N ALA A 99 8.08 6.67 2.33
CA ALA A 99 8.99 6.39 3.44
C ALA A 99 8.32 5.52 4.52
N ALA A 100 7.06 5.80 4.87
CA ALA A 100 6.31 4.97 5.81
C ALA A 100 6.13 3.52 5.29
N ILE A 101 5.77 3.36 4.01
CA ILE A 101 5.62 2.05 3.37
C ILE A 101 6.97 1.34 3.21
N ALA A 102 8.06 2.07 2.91
CA ALA A 102 9.40 1.51 2.86
C ALA A 102 9.89 1.07 4.25
N GLY A 103 9.53 1.81 5.30
CA GLY A 103 9.75 1.42 6.70
C GLY A 103 9.03 0.11 7.03
N ALA A 104 7.74 0.02 6.68
CA ALA A 104 6.97 -1.21 6.79
C ALA A 104 7.63 -2.38 6.03
N LEU A 105 8.03 -2.17 4.77
CA LEU A 105 8.76 -3.15 3.95
C LEU A 105 10.08 -3.62 4.59
N ARG A 106 10.82 -2.72 5.27
CA ARG A 106 12.05 -3.09 5.98
C ARG A 106 11.76 -3.96 7.21
N GLN A 107 10.69 -3.67 7.94
CA GLN A 107 10.25 -4.52 9.06
C GLN A 107 9.90 -5.94 8.60
N VAL A 108 9.30 -6.11 7.40
CA VAL A 108 9.08 -7.44 6.79
C VAL A 108 10.37 -8.23 6.63
N LYS A 109 11.40 -7.56 6.12
CA LYS A 109 12.67 -8.19 5.73
C LYS A 109 13.56 -8.54 6.92
N ALA A 110 13.35 -7.89 8.07
CA ALA A 110 14.17 -8.06 9.26
C ALA A 110 13.80 -9.31 10.09
N THR A 111 12.69 -10.01 9.79
CA THR A 111 12.24 -11.20 10.52
C THR A 111 13.12 -12.42 10.17
N PRO A 112 13.88 -13.01 11.13
CA PRO A 112 14.73 -14.16 10.87
C PRO A 112 13.90 -15.44 10.68
N GLY A 113 14.02 -16.13 9.55
CA GLY A 113 13.29 -17.40 9.30
C GLY A 113 12.70 -17.62 7.90
N GLY A 114 12.94 -16.74 6.92
CA GLY A 114 12.86 -17.10 5.49
C GLY A 114 11.48 -17.36 4.90
N LYS A 115 10.38 -16.93 5.54
CA LYS A 115 9.10 -16.71 4.85
C LYS A 115 8.71 -15.24 4.98
N MET A 116 8.57 -14.58 3.83
CA MET A 116 8.05 -13.21 3.68
C MET A 116 6.63 -13.11 4.26
N MET A 117 6.48 -13.07 5.58
CA MET A 117 5.15 -13.11 6.19
C MET A 117 5.07 -12.04 7.28
N VAL A 118 4.75 -10.82 6.86
CA VAL A 118 4.01 -9.92 7.77
C VAL A 118 2.54 -10.21 7.56
N PRO A 119 1.82 -10.61 8.63
CA PRO A 119 0.39 -10.87 8.56
C PRO A 119 -0.35 -9.71 7.88
N GLY A 120 -0.99 -9.99 6.74
CA GLY A 120 -1.78 -9.02 6.00
C GLY A 120 -1.07 -8.32 4.83
N TRP A 121 0.20 -8.60 4.52
CA TRP A 121 0.90 -7.97 3.36
C TRP A 121 1.15 -8.93 2.18
N GLY A 122 1.24 -10.23 2.44
CA GLY A 122 1.68 -11.22 1.44
C GLY A 122 3.05 -10.90 0.84
N ASP A 123 3.44 -11.66 -0.19
CA ASP A 123 4.84 -11.68 -0.67
C ASP A 123 5.22 -10.44 -1.52
N HIS A 124 4.24 -9.85 -2.22
CA HIS A 124 4.47 -8.79 -3.22
C HIS A 124 3.55 -7.57 -3.10
N GLY A 125 2.54 -7.58 -2.23
CA GLY A 125 1.47 -6.59 -2.24
C GLY A 125 1.93 -5.15 -1.94
N LEU A 126 2.87 -4.98 -1.01
CA LEU A 126 3.43 -3.66 -0.68
C LEU A 126 4.28 -3.06 -1.80
N ALA A 127 4.98 -3.89 -2.58
CA ALA A 127 5.75 -3.41 -3.73
C ALA A 127 4.83 -2.81 -4.81
N SER A 128 3.65 -3.40 -5.01
CA SER A 128 2.63 -2.89 -5.93
C SER A 128 2.11 -1.51 -5.51
N ILE A 129 1.85 -1.30 -4.21
CA ILE A 129 1.45 0.03 -3.69
C ILE A 129 2.58 1.05 -3.86
N ALA A 130 3.82 0.67 -3.58
CA ALA A 130 4.97 1.55 -3.80
C ALA A 130 5.08 1.99 -5.28
N GLY A 131 4.78 1.08 -6.22
CA GLY A 131 4.68 1.39 -7.64
C GLY A 131 3.61 2.43 -7.98
N VAL A 132 2.42 2.34 -7.36
CA VAL A 132 1.34 3.34 -7.52
C VAL A 132 1.79 4.71 -7.01
N LEU A 133 2.41 4.77 -5.83
CA LEU A 133 2.91 6.02 -5.27
C LEU A 133 4.00 6.65 -6.14
N ALA A 134 4.91 5.84 -6.68
CA ALA A 134 5.93 6.32 -7.61
C ALA A 134 5.31 6.90 -8.90
N ARG A 135 4.24 6.28 -9.40
CA ARG A 135 3.48 6.81 -10.54
C ARG A 135 2.78 8.12 -10.20
N ALA A 136 2.12 8.19 -9.05
CA ALA A 136 1.48 9.42 -8.56
C ALA A 136 2.49 10.57 -8.41
N ALA A 137 3.67 10.29 -7.84
CA ALA A 137 4.76 11.26 -7.73
C ALA A 137 5.18 11.80 -9.11
N ARG A 138 5.39 10.91 -10.10
CA ARG A 138 5.74 11.32 -11.47
C ARG A 138 4.64 12.17 -12.12
N MET A 139 3.37 11.85 -11.89
CA MET A 139 2.26 12.67 -12.38
C MET A 139 2.28 14.07 -11.78
N ILE A 140 2.44 14.19 -10.47
CA ILE A 140 2.58 15.48 -9.78
C ILE A 140 3.85 16.21 -10.24
N GLN A 141 4.95 15.50 -10.50
CA GLN A 141 6.16 16.12 -11.06
C GLN A 141 5.94 16.68 -12.47
N ALA A 142 5.14 16.03 -13.30
CA ALA A 142 4.90 16.48 -14.67
C ALA A 142 3.82 17.56 -14.78
N LYS A 143 2.81 17.54 -13.89
CA LYS A 143 1.54 18.29 -14.06
C LYS A 143 1.06 19.03 -12.80
N GLY A 144 1.80 18.90 -11.71
CA GLY A 144 1.51 19.54 -10.43
C GLY A 144 1.94 20.97 -10.39
#